data_AF-A0A9P6BG32-F1
#
_entry.id   AF-A0A9P6BG32-F1
#
_cell.length_a   1.000
_cell.length_b   1.000
_cell.length_c   1.000
_cell.angle_alpha   90.00
_cell.angle_beta   90.00
_cell.angle_gamma   90.00
#
_symmetry.space_group_name_H-M   'P 1'
#
loop_
_entity.id
_entity.type
_entity.pdbx_description
1 polymer ?
#
loop_
_entity_poly.entity_id
_entity_poly.type
_entity_poly.pdbx_seq_one_letter_code
_entity_poly.pdbx_strand_id
1 'polypeptide(L)'
;NTKDAFGASWTKSVEEARRLVKRVMDLTPHKTAETVTLDMARRSILLLTPPMAKINENITIEVKSIENMKAEAQNNEISANELKTRLMCSYMDLDPINLDRPRTVCTSDSCTTVHGKIVRYNKHCHEDCQLRNITINAINHAGLRGCWAMNGGESCRVCGCRWEKHMHVKIDYTEVKKQKTDTAVEQQLKEKLSAVDAMELAITEANERIKSLEAEKKVIFDSLMTFTGFLLQNSILVQNNGVLDYIDMSIENQDRIAQRTQNFAIVKSLREQKNEFMAQMQIIEKAIKDGESNAAKITPSEVINAREALCRLKINGQALTNVLDWGKQNQMQLSKRETRIMGGYVSGGWSNAKKYVRKKLGIRQPPTQTPRPYYPSTQTLPLPHSRTPAPPPNHMVIV
;
A
#
# COMPACT_ATOMS: atom_id res chain seq x y z
N ASN A 1 -14.92 -3.27 -61.98
CA ASN A 1 -14.83 -2.15 -61.01
C ASN A 1 -14.93 -2.57 -59.54
N THR A 2 -16.01 -3.20 -59.03
CA THR A 2 -16.08 -3.58 -57.61
C THR A 2 -15.29 -4.85 -57.24
N LYS A 3 -15.22 -5.84 -58.15
CA LYS A 3 -14.42 -7.06 -57.96
C LYS A 3 -12.91 -6.78 -57.94
N ASP A 4 -12.44 -5.88 -58.79
CA ASP A 4 -11.02 -5.52 -58.90
C ASP A 4 -10.55 -4.76 -57.64
N ALA A 5 -11.42 -3.91 -57.08
CA ALA A 5 -11.17 -3.23 -55.81
C ALA A 5 -11.08 -4.20 -54.61
N PHE A 6 -11.92 -5.25 -54.60
CA PHE A 6 -11.87 -6.29 -53.57
C PHE A 6 -10.58 -7.11 -53.66
N GLY A 7 -10.16 -7.50 -54.87
CA GLY A 7 -8.90 -8.20 -55.10
C GLY A 7 -7.68 -7.40 -54.64
N ALA A 8 -7.63 -6.11 -54.99
CA ALA A 8 -6.55 -5.22 -54.55
C ALA A 8 -6.52 -5.03 -53.02
N SER A 9 -7.68 -4.88 -52.39
CA SER A 9 -7.79 -4.76 -50.92
C SER A 9 -7.36 -6.03 -50.19
N TRP A 10 -7.74 -7.20 -50.71
CA TRP A 10 -7.33 -8.50 -50.16
C TRP A 10 -5.80 -8.67 -50.23
N THR A 11 -5.19 -8.41 -51.38
CA THR A 11 -3.74 -8.50 -51.56
C THR A 11 -3.00 -7.58 -50.59
N LYS A 12 -3.44 -6.33 -50.45
CA LYS A 12 -2.86 -5.39 -49.48
C LYS A 12 -3.01 -5.88 -48.04
N SER A 13 -4.17 -6.42 -47.66
CA SER A 13 -4.39 -6.96 -46.31
C SER A 13 -3.47 -8.15 -46.02
N VAL A 14 -3.25 -9.03 -46.99
CA VAL A 14 -2.36 -10.19 -46.84
C VAL A 14 -0.91 -9.73 -46.72
N GLU A 15 -0.50 -8.74 -47.50
CA GLU A 15 0.85 -8.16 -47.45
C GLU A 15 1.11 -7.47 -46.11
N GLU A 16 0.18 -6.67 -45.61
CA GLU A 16 0.29 -6.04 -44.28
C GLU A 16 0.31 -7.06 -43.14
N ALA A 17 -0.50 -8.13 -43.23
CA ALA A 17 -0.47 -9.22 -42.25
C ALA A 17 0.90 -9.94 -42.25
N ARG A 18 1.47 -10.22 -43.43
CA ARG A 18 2.82 -10.80 -43.54
C ARG A 18 3.89 -9.85 -43.01
N ARG A 19 3.77 -8.55 -43.30
CA ARG A 19 4.67 -7.51 -42.79
C ARG A 19 4.64 -7.45 -41.26
N LEU A 20 3.45 -7.53 -40.66
CA LEU A 20 3.28 -7.57 -39.20
C LEU A 20 3.93 -8.83 -38.61
N VAL A 21 3.64 -10.02 -39.16
CA VAL A 21 4.21 -11.28 -38.66
C VAL A 21 5.73 -11.27 -38.79
N LYS A 22 6.27 -10.85 -39.93
CA LYS A 22 7.72 -10.72 -40.13
C LYS A 22 8.32 -9.76 -39.12
N ARG A 23 7.69 -8.60 -38.90
CA ARG A 23 8.13 -7.65 -37.89
C ARG A 23 8.13 -8.25 -36.49
N VAL A 24 7.11 -9.02 -36.11
CA VAL A 24 7.03 -9.71 -34.81
C VAL A 24 8.13 -10.76 -34.67
N MET A 25 8.44 -11.51 -35.74
CA MET A 25 9.53 -12.49 -35.74
C MET A 25 10.91 -11.83 -35.62
N ASP A 26 11.09 -10.65 -36.20
CA ASP A 26 12.33 -9.87 -36.14
C ASP A 26 12.51 -9.11 -34.80
N LEU A 27 11.48 -9.06 -33.95
CA LEU A 27 11.57 -8.43 -32.64
C LEU A 27 12.21 -9.40 -31.65
N THR A 28 13.25 -8.93 -30.94
CA THR A 28 13.80 -9.65 -29.80
C THR A 28 12.71 -9.82 -28.73
N PRO A 29 12.38 -11.05 -28.31
CA PRO A 29 11.43 -11.26 -27.23
C PRO A 29 11.88 -10.50 -25.98
N HIS A 30 11.00 -9.66 -25.42
CA HIS A 30 11.28 -8.98 -24.17
C HIS A 30 11.43 -10.02 -23.05
N LYS A 31 12.32 -9.77 -22.09
CA LYS A 31 12.49 -10.68 -20.96
C LYS A 31 11.29 -10.53 -20.03
N THR A 32 10.44 -11.53 -19.97
CA THR A 32 9.23 -11.53 -19.13
C THR A 32 9.53 -11.25 -17.65
N ALA A 33 10.71 -11.67 -17.18
CA ALA A 33 11.22 -11.35 -15.85
C ALA A 33 11.32 -9.84 -15.60
N GLU A 34 11.74 -9.04 -16.59
CA GLU A 34 11.84 -7.58 -16.45
C GLU A 34 10.45 -6.96 -16.31
N THR A 35 9.44 -7.45 -17.04
CA THR A 35 8.05 -6.97 -16.92
C THR A 35 7.43 -7.31 -15.58
N VAL A 36 7.63 -8.54 -15.08
CA VAL A 36 7.17 -8.95 -13.75
C VAL A 36 7.84 -8.13 -12.67
N THR A 37 9.15 -7.89 -12.79
CA THR A 37 9.91 -7.11 -11.81
C THR A 37 9.58 -5.63 -11.87
N LEU A 38 9.24 -5.07 -13.04
CA LEU A 38 8.78 -3.69 -13.18
C LEU A 38 7.48 -3.46 -12.40
N ASP A 39 6.53 -4.37 -12.58
CA ASP A 39 5.25 -4.33 -11.86
C ASP A 39 5.44 -4.58 -10.35
N MET A 40 6.36 -5.48 -9.96
CA MET A 40 6.74 -5.66 -8.57
C MET A 40 7.33 -4.38 -7.96
N ALA A 41 8.31 -3.76 -8.61
CA ALA A 41 8.96 -2.52 -8.15
C ALA A 41 7.92 -1.42 -7.95
N ARG A 42 7.01 -1.25 -8.92
CA ARG A 42 5.88 -0.33 -8.84
C ARG A 42 5.03 -0.57 -7.60
N ARG A 43 4.64 -1.81 -7.34
CA ARG A 43 3.79 -2.13 -6.17
C ARG A 43 4.53 -1.93 -4.86
N SER A 44 5.79 -2.35 -4.80
CA SER A 44 6.62 -2.19 -3.61
C SER A 44 6.70 -0.71 -3.23
N ILE A 45 6.95 0.18 -4.18
CA ILE A 45 6.93 1.63 -3.94
C ILE A 45 5.61 2.06 -3.29
N LEU A 46 4.49 1.74 -3.92
CA LEU A 46 3.17 2.18 -3.47
C LEU A 46 2.81 1.66 -2.08
N LEU A 47 3.17 0.42 -1.78
CA LEU A 47 2.86 -0.22 -0.50
C LEU A 47 3.81 0.20 0.62
N LEU A 48 5.07 0.52 0.30
CA LEU A 48 6.12 0.78 1.29
C LEU A 48 6.31 2.26 1.60
N THR A 49 5.88 3.19 0.73
CA THR A 49 5.94 4.62 1.05
C THR A 49 5.17 4.98 2.32
N PRO A 50 3.93 4.50 2.55
CA PRO A 50 3.22 4.76 3.80
C PRO A 50 3.94 4.27 5.06
N PRO A 51 4.33 2.99 5.18
CA PRO A 51 5.04 2.52 6.36
C PRO A 51 6.43 3.16 6.48
N MET A 52 7.12 3.53 5.40
CA MET A 52 8.38 4.28 5.51
C MET A 52 8.20 5.62 6.24
N ALA A 53 7.24 6.44 5.80
CA ALA A 53 7.01 7.75 6.41
C ALA A 53 6.67 7.61 7.90
N LYS A 54 5.91 6.57 8.24
CA LYS A 54 5.50 6.30 9.61
C LYS A 54 6.62 5.72 10.48
N ILE A 55 7.45 4.83 9.93
CA ILE A 55 8.69 4.38 10.58
C ILE A 55 9.59 5.57 10.86
N ASN A 56 9.74 6.50 9.91
CA ASN A 56 10.53 7.69 10.12
C ASN A 56 9.99 8.59 11.25
N GLU A 57 8.66 8.77 11.30
CA GLU A 57 8.01 9.48 12.40
C GLU A 57 8.30 8.80 13.73
N ASN A 58 8.13 7.48 13.81
CA ASN A 58 8.35 6.69 15.01
C ASN A 58 9.80 6.79 15.49
N ILE A 59 10.78 6.67 14.57
CA ILE A 59 12.20 6.82 14.90
C ILE A 59 12.50 8.22 15.42
N THR A 60 11.98 9.25 14.77
CA THR A 60 12.19 10.64 15.21
C THR A 60 11.60 10.87 16.61
N ILE A 61 10.43 10.28 16.90
CA ILE A 61 9.80 10.35 18.23
C ILE A 61 10.61 9.57 19.25
N GLU A 62 11.05 8.35 18.92
CA GLU A 62 11.80 7.46 19.81
C GLU A 62 13.16 8.06 20.15
N VAL A 63 13.90 8.56 19.15
CA VAL A 63 15.18 9.28 19.33
C VAL A 63 15.02 10.45 20.28
N LYS A 64 14.05 11.34 20.03
CA LYS A 64 13.82 12.51 20.89
C LYS A 64 13.39 12.09 22.31
N SER A 65 12.61 11.03 22.43
CA SER A 65 12.22 10.50 23.73
C SER A 65 13.42 9.95 24.49
N ILE A 66 14.32 9.24 23.81
CA ILE A 66 15.57 8.73 24.39
C ILE A 66 16.48 9.89 24.79
N GLU A 67 16.65 10.91 23.95
CA GLU A 67 17.45 12.10 24.27
C GLU A 67 16.93 12.83 25.51
N ASN A 68 15.60 13.02 25.61
CA ASN A 68 14.98 13.61 26.79
C ASN A 68 15.23 12.75 28.05
N MET A 69 15.03 11.43 27.94
CA MET A 69 15.29 10.53 29.06
C MET A 69 16.78 10.53 29.48
N LYS A 70 17.71 10.64 28.52
CA LYS A 70 19.14 10.81 28.80
C LYS A 70 19.43 12.11 29.56
N ALA A 71 18.76 13.21 29.19
CA ALA A 71 18.91 14.48 29.90
C ALA A 71 18.34 14.42 31.33
N GLU A 72 17.14 13.85 31.51
CA GLU A 72 16.51 13.62 32.83
C GLU A 72 17.42 12.74 33.71
N ALA A 73 18.01 11.70 33.12
CA ALA A 73 18.99 10.83 33.76
C ALA A 73 20.25 11.57 34.21
N GLN A 74 20.82 12.42 33.34
CA GLN A 74 22.00 13.24 33.65
C GLN A 74 21.72 14.28 34.76
N ASN A 75 20.48 14.74 34.86
CA ASN A 75 20.02 15.66 35.90
C ASN A 75 19.62 14.96 37.22
N ASN A 76 19.76 13.62 37.31
CA ASN A 76 19.30 12.80 38.43
C ASN A 76 17.78 12.88 38.69
N GLU A 77 16.97 13.22 37.68
CA GLU A 77 15.51 13.33 37.79
C GLU A 77 14.81 11.97 37.71
N ILE A 78 15.46 10.97 37.09
CA ILE A 78 14.96 9.60 36.99
C ILE A 78 16.05 8.60 37.38
N SER A 79 15.64 7.49 38.02
CA SER A 79 16.57 6.41 38.36
C SER A 79 16.95 5.57 37.13
N ALA A 80 18.07 4.85 37.19
CA ALA A 80 18.48 3.92 36.14
C ALA A 80 17.40 2.86 35.83
N ASN A 81 16.70 2.37 36.87
CA ASN A 81 15.59 1.42 36.70
C ASN A 81 14.37 2.05 36.01
N GLU A 82 14.08 3.32 36.32
CA GLU A 82 12.98 4.06 35.70
C GLU A 82 13.30 4.42 34.24
N LEU A 83 14.53 4.84 33.95
CA LEU A 83 15.05 5.03 32.60
C LEU A 83 14.89 3.73 31.78
N LYS A 84 15.37 2.60 32.31
CA LYS A 84 15.28 1.30 31.64
C LYS A 84 13.83 0.87 31.39
N THR A 85 12.97 1.00 32.40
CA THR A 85 11.54 0.67 32.25
C THR A 85 10.89 1.51 31.15
N ARG A 86 11.23 2.80 31.07
CA ARG A 86 10.73 3.70 30.02
C ARG A 86 11.31 3.37 28.65
N LEU A 87 12.58 2.98 28.56
CA LEU A 87 13.23 2.51 27.32
C LEU A 87 12.62 1.19 26.81
N MET A 88 12.24 0.28 27.70
CA MET A 88 11.62 -1.00 27.36
C MET A 88 10.13 -0.88 26.98
N CYS A 89 9.46 0.20 27.40
CA CYS A 89 8.00 0.33 27.30
C CYS A 89 7.46 0.96 26.00
N SER A 90 8.30 1.36 25.03
CA SER A 90 7.75 2.14 23.92
C SER A 90 8.51 1.96 22.60
N TYR A 91 8.07 0.99 21.79
CA TYR A 91 8.13 1.18 20.35
C TYR A 91 6.71 1.13 19.75
N MET A 92 6.48 2.01 18.77
CA MET A 92 5.24 2.03 18.00
C MET A 92 5.39 1.06 16.83
N ASP A 93 4.64 -0.04 16.89
CA ASP A 93 4.51 -0.97 15.78
C ASP A 93 3.37 -0.51 14.85
N LEU A 94 3.50 -0.87 13.57
CA LEU A 94 2.50 -0.61 12.55
C LEU A 94 1.75 -1.89 12.25
N ASP A 95 0.59 -2.05 12.87
CA ASP A 95 -0.32 -3.11 12.50
C ASP A 95 -1.27 -2.57 11.40
N PRO A 96 -1.17 -3.09 10.15
CA PRO A 96 -2.10 -2.71 9.10
C PRO A 96 -3.49 -3.27 9.44
N ILE A 97 -4.46 -2.39 9.64
CA ILE A 97 -5.86 -2.77 9.76
C ILE A 97 -6.49 -2.77 8.37
N ASN A 98 -6.97 -3.93 7.97
CA ASN A 98 -7.88 -4.00 6.84
C ASN A 98 -9.20 -3.35 7.23
N LEU A 99 -9.58 -2.32 6.48
CA LEU A 99 -10.95 -1.86 6.53
C LEU A 99 -11.83 -2.95 5.90
N ASP A 100 -12.94 -3.27 6.56
CA ASP A 100 -13.94 -4.23 6.05
C ASP A 100 -14.38 -3.88 4.62
N ARG A 101 -14.42 -2.57 4.34
CA ARG A 101 -14.76 -2.03 3.03
C ARG A 101 -13.82 -0.89 2.65
N PRO A 102 -13.32 -0.85 1.41
CA PRO A 102 -12.54 0.28 0.94
C PRO A 102 -13.40 1.55 0.92
N ARG A 103 -12.80 2.71 1.15
CA ARG A 103 -13.49 4.01 1.16
C ARG A 103 -12.66 5.06 0.45
N THR A 104 -13.31 6.09 -0.10
CA THR A 104 -12.61 7.29 -0.56
C THR A 104 -12.78 8.39 0.47
N VAL A 105 -11.67 8.90 0.99
CA VAL A 105 -11.64 10.00 1.97
C VAL A 105 -11.06 11.25 1.34
N CYS A 106 -11.39 12.41 1.90
CA CYS A 106 -10.76 13.67 1.52
C CYS A 106 -9.65 14.03 2.51
N THR A 107 -8.47 14.37 1.99
CA THR A 107 -7.28 14.75 2.75
C THR A 107 -7.12 16.27 2.88
N SER A 108 -8.06 17.06 2.36
CA SER A 108 -8.01 18.52 2.46
C SER A 108 -8.16 19.01 3.90
N ASP A 109 -7.63 20.20 4.18
CA ASP A 109 -7.71 20.82 5.50
C ASP A 109 -9.16 21.10 5.93
N SER A 110 -10.05 21.42 4.99
CA SER A 110 -11.48 21.62 5.27
C SER A 110 -12.21 20.32 5.62
N CYS A 111 -11.65 19.16 5.31
CA CYS A 111 -12.26 17.85 5.50
C CYS A 111 -11.59 17.00 6.58
N THR A 112 -10.59 17.56 7.26
CA THR A 112 -9.77 16.84 8.25
C THR A 112 -9.68 17.62 9.55
N THR A 113 -9.65 16.90 10.68
CA THR A 113 -9.33 17.49 11.98
C THR A 113 -8.12 16.83 12.58
N VAL A 114 -7.31 17.63 13.26
CA VAL A 114 -6.22 17.13 14.09
C VAL A 114 -6.75 16.96 15.51
N HIS A 115 -6.51 15.80 16.12
CA HIS A 115 -6.80 15.50 17.52
C HIS A 115 -5.51 15.00 18.18
N GLY A 116 -4.85 15.86 18.96
CA GLY A 116 -3.52 15.57 19.49
C GLY A 116 -2.52 15.33 18.36
N LYS A 117 -1.97 14.11 18.29
CA LYS A 117 -1.00 13.68 17.26
C LYS A 117 -1.64 12.96 16.06
N ILE A 118 -2.97 12.86 16.00
CA ILE A 118 -3.68 12.08 14.98
C ILE A 118 -4.46 13.00 14.04
N VAL A 119 -4.32 12.80 12.73
CA VAL A 119 -5.19 13.42 11.72
C VAL A 119 -6.36 12.49 11.44
N ARG A 120 -7.59 12.98 11.62
CA ARG A 120 -8.82 12.25 11.28
C ARG A 120 -9.42 12.81 10.00
N TYR A 121 -9.73 11.91 9.08
CA TYR A 121 -10.47 12.22 7.85
C TYR A 121 -11.97 12.22 8.16
N ASN A 122 -12.54 13.37 8.50
CA ASN A 122 -13.94 13.48 8.94
C ASN A 122 -14.94 13.23 7.80
N LYS A 123 -14.51 13.46 6.55
CA LYS A 123 -15.34 13.25 5.37
C LYS A 123 -14.93 11.99 4.62
N HIS A 124 -15.74 10.95 4.78
CA HIS A 124 -15.74 9.78 3.91
C HIS A 124 -16.59 10.11 2.68
N CYS A 125 -15.95 10.58 1.61
CA CYS A 125 -16.64 11.03 0.40
C CYS A 125 -17.36 9.89 -0.34
N HIS A 126 -16.89 8.64 -0.21
CA HIS A 126 -17.59 7.47 -0.73
C HIS A 126 -17.27 6.26 0.14
N GLU A 127 -18.29 5.76 0.84
CA GLU A 127 -18.21 4.49 1.57
C GLU A 127 -18.31 3.31 0.60
N ASP A 128 -17.56 2.24 0.85
CA ASP A 128 -17.53 1.04 0.00
C ASP A 128 -17.13 1.32 -1.46
N CYS A 129 -16.10 2.14 -1.64
CA CYS A 129 -15.64 2.54 -2.96
C CYS A 129 -14.96 1.36 -3.68
N GLN A 130 -15.65 0.77 -4.66
CA GLN A 130 -15.15 -0.38 -5.42
C GLN A 130 -14.24 0.01 -6.60
N LEU A 131 -13.56 1.17 -6.52
CA LEU A 131 -12.63 1.62 -7.53
C LEU A 131 -11.52 0.58 -7.73
N ARG A 132 -11.23 0.26 -8.99
CA ARG A 132 -10.22 -0.72 -9.38
C ARG A 132 -9.04 -0.02 -10.03
N ASN A 133 -7.88 -0.66 -10.01
CA ASN A 133 -6.65 -0.17 -10.64
C ASN A 133 -6.27 1.23 -10.15
N ILE A 134 -6.58 1.51 -8.89
CA ILE A 134 -6.16 2.70 -8.18
C ILE A 134 -5.17 2.31 -7.09
N THR A 135 -4.13 3.12 -6.95
CA THR A 135 -3.21 3.01 -5.83
C THR A 135 -3.92 3.32 -4.51
N ILE A 136 -3.80 2.41 -3.56
CA ILE A 136 -4.38 2.52 -2.23
C ILE A 136 -3.50 3.47 -1.41
N ASN A 137 -4.13 4.34 -0.62
CA ASN A 137 -3.48 5.38 0.19
C ASN A 137 -2.63 6.37 -0.63
N ALA A 138 -2.84 6.45 -1.94
CA ALA A 138 -2.28 7.52 -2.76
C ALA A 138 -3.30 8.64 -2.95
N ILE A 139 -2.80 9.87 -2.81
CA ILE A 139 -3.49 11.07 -3.29
C ILE A 139 -3.14 11.32 -4.75
N ASN A 140 -3.85 12.24 -5.42
CA ASN A 140 -3.54 12.66 -6.79
C ASN A 140 -3.53 11.53 -7.85
N HIS A 141 -4.11 10.36 -7.56
CA HIS A 141 -4.23 9.30 -8.54
C HIS A 141 -5.40 9.58 -9.50
N ALA A 142 -5.14 9.78 -10.79
CA ALA A 142 -6.16 10.17 -11.78
C ALA A 142 -7.40 9.26 -11.79
N GLY A 143 -7.23 7.97 -11.48
CA GLY A 143 -8.34 7.01 -11.30
C GLY A 143 -9.37 7.39 -10.22
N LEU A 144 -9.04 8.29 -9.28
CA LEU A 144 -9.96 8.82 -8.27
C LEU A 144 -11.15 9.55 -8.91
N ARG A 145 -10.97 10.11 -10.11
CA ARG A 145 -12.06 10.73 -10.88
C ARG A 145 -13.17 9.73 -11.20
N GLY A 146 -12.85 8.44 -11.29
CA GLY A 146 -13.82 7.36 -11.49
C GLY A 146 -14.64 7.03 -10.23
N CYS A 147 -14.30 7.60 -9.07
CA CYS A 147 -15.09 7.41 -7.86
C CYS A 147 -16.47 8.03 -8.06
N TRP A 148 -17.51 7.40 -7.51
CA TRP A 148 -18.86 7.96 -7.49
C TRP A 148 -18.87 9.40 -6.96
N ALA A 149 -18.09 9.70 -5.92
CA ALA A 149 -18.05 11.05 -5.35
C ALA A 149 -17.47 12.12 -6.29
N MET A 150 -16.74 11.73 -7.33
CA MET A 150 -16.14 12.64 -8.32
C MET A 150 -16.93 12.62 -9.62
N ASN A 151 -17.50 11.46 -10.00
CA ASN A 151 -18.32 11.29 -11.19
C ASN A 151 -17.66 11.82 -12.48
N GLY A 152 -16.35 11.63 -12.61
CA GLY A 152 -15.53 12.14 -13.73
C GLY A 152 -15.14 13.63 -13.64
N GLY A 153 -15.63 14.37 -12.65
CA GLY A 153 -15.38 15.80 -12.48
C GLY A 153 -14.07 16.16 -11.79
N GLU A 154 -13.77 17.47 -11.78
CA GLU A 154 -12.60 18.05 -11.08
C GLU A 154 -12.80 18.18 -9.56
N SER A 155 -14.05 18.34 -9.13
CA SER A 155 -14.40 18.57 -7.73
C SER A 155 -15.31 17.47 -7.22
N CYS A 156 -15.11 17.07 -5.97
CA CYS A 156 -15.95 16.10 -5.29
C CYS A 156 -17.31 16.72 -5.00
N ARG A 157 -18.40 16.03 -5.36
CA ARG A 157 -19.77 16.48 -5.08
C ARG A 157 -20.19 16.36 -3.61
N VAL A 158 -19.41 15.66 -2.79
CA VAL A 158 -19.70 15.45 -1.36
C VAL A 158 -19.05 16.51 -0.48
N CYS A 159 -17.80 16.86 -0.73
CA CYS A 159 -17.07 17.84 0.08
C CYS A 159 -16.67 19.13 -0.66
N GLY A 160 -16.85 19.20 -1.98
CA GLY A 160 -16.46 20.35 -2.80
C GLY A 160 -14.96 20.44 -3.12
N CYS A 161 -14.10 19.64 -2.48
CA CYS A 161 -12.66 19.68 -2.72
C CYS A 161 -12.26 19.01 -4.04
N ARG A 162 -11.12 19.42 -4.60
CA ARG A 162 -10.59 18.83 -5.85
C ARG A 162 -10.28 17.34 -5.67
N TRP A 163 -10.45 16.56 -6.75
CA TRP A 163 -10.19 15.12 -6.75
C TRP A 163 -8.75 14.77 -6.32
N GLU A 164 -7.79 15.67 -6.54
CA GLU A 164 -6.37 15.50 -6.19
C GLU A 164 -6.14 15.39 -4.68
N LYS A 165 -7.00 16.02 -3.87
CA LYS A 165 -7.00 15.97 -2.40
C LYS A 165 -7.84 14.81 -1.85
N HIS A 166 -8.00 13.74 -2.62
CA HIS A 166 -8.71 12.55 -2.18
C HIS A 166 -7.81 11.34 -2.21
N MET A 167 -8.15 10.36 -1.38
CA MET A 167 -7.36 9.14 -1.20
C MET A 167 -8.29 7.94 -1.16
N HIS A 168 -7.91 6.88 -1.86
CA HIS A 168 -8.62 5.60 -1.80
C HIS A 168 -8.01 4.73 -0.69
N VAL A 169 -8.72 4.58 0.41
CA VAL A 169 -8.24 3.92 1.63
C VAL A 169 -8.84 2.53 1.76
N LYS A 170 -7.99 1.53 1.90
CA LYS A 170 -8.38 0.13 2.15
C LYS A 170 -7.61 -0.48 3.32
N ILE A 171 -6.40 0.02 3.55
CA ILE A 171 -5.59 -0.27 4.72
C ILE A 171 -5.54 1.01 5.54
N ASP A 172 -5.91 0.89 6.81
CA ASP A 172 -5.56 1.87 7.83
C ASP A 172 -4.37 1.34 8.62
N TYR A 173 -3.65 2.20 9.32
CA TYR A 173 -2.56 1.77 10.19
C TYR A 173 -2.89 2.19 11.62
N THR A 174 -2.92 1.23 12.54
CA THR A 174 -3.01 1.56 13.96
C THR A 174 -1.65 1.48 14.60
N GLU A 175 -1.33 2.51 15.39
CA GLU A 175 -0.19 2.52 16.28
C GLU A 175 -0.45 1.51 17.41
N VAL A 176 0.31 0.42 17.43
CA VAL A 176 0.28 -0.51 18.55
C VAL A 176 1.55 -0.29 19.35
N LYS A 177 1.42 0.19 20.58
CA LYS A 177 2.53 0.20 21.53
C LYS A 177 2.83 -1.24 21.90
N LYS A 178 3.95 -1.78 21.44
CA LYS A 178 4.43 -3.10 21.86
C LYS A 178 5.54 -2.93 22.89
N GLN A 179 5.52 -3.77 23.92
CA GLN A 179 6.62 -3.89 24.87
C GLN A 179 7.55 -4.99 24.37
N LYS A 180 8.86 -4.72 24.39
CA LYS A 180 9.86 -5.76 24.21
C LYS A 180 10.55 -6.00 25.56
N THR A 181 10.22 -7.12 26.20
CA THR A 181 10.99 -7.62 27.34
C THR A 181 12.26 -8.25 26.80
N ASP A 182 13.41 -7.64 27.07
CA ASP A 182 14.72 -8.23 26.81
C ASP A 182 15.21 -8.92 28.08
N THR A 183 14.91 -10.21 28.21
CA THR A 183 15.09 -11.03 29.43
C THR A 183 16.55 -11.20 29.85
N ALA A 184 17.51 -11.05 28.93
CA ALA A 184 18.94 -11.17 29.23
C ALA A 184 19.47 -10.00 30.09
N VAL A 185 18.90 -8.81 29.91
CA VAL A 185 19.32 -7.58 30.60
C VAL A 185 18.68 -7.46 31.99
N GLU A 186 17.47 -8.00 32.18
CA GLU A 186 16.88 -8.15 33.53
C GLU A 186 17.77 -8.98 34.46
N GLN A 187 18.55 -9.91 33.90
CA GLN A 187 19.41 -10.80 34.64
C GLN A 187 20.73 -10.12 35.05
N GLN A 188 21.34 -9.31 34.17
CA GLN A 188 22.57 -8.57 34.47
C GLN A 188 22.36 -7.41 35.45
N LEU A 189 21.17 -6.78 35.49
CA LEU A 189 20.87 -5.70 36.45
C LEU A 189 20.48 -6.19 37.86
N LYS A 190 20.17 -7.48 38.02
CA LYS A 190 20.02 -8.11 39.34
C LYS A 190 21.37 -8.31 40.03
N GLU A 191 22.47 -8.25 39.28
CA GLU A 191 23.81 -8.24 39.84
C GLU A 191 24.15 -6.82 40.32
N LYS A 192 24.95 -6.71 41.38
CA LYS A 192 25.24 -5.46 42.13
C LYS A 192 26.05 -4.43 41.31
N LEU A 193 25.50 -3.91 40.22
CA LEU A 193 26.03 -2.74 39.54
C LEU A 193 25.77 -1.49 40.40
N SER A 194 26.71 -0.55 40.41
CA SER A 194 26.45 0.75 41.04
C SER A 194 25.36 1.49 40.23
N ALA A 195 24.68 2.44 40.86
CA ALA A 195 23.66 3.23 40.16
C ALA A 195 24.22 3.97 38.92
N VAL A 196 25.52 4.31 38.95
CA VAL A 196 26.23 4.94 37.83
C VAL A 196 26.44 3.94 36.70
N ASP A 197 26.94 2.74 37.00
CA ASP A 197 27.18 1.70 35.98
C ASP A 197 25.86 1.24 35.32
N ALA A 198 24.78 1.13 36.10
CA ALA A 198 23.45 0.80 35.60
C ALA A 198 22.90 1.89 34.67
N MET A 199 23.20 3.16 34.95
CA MET A 199 22.81 4.29 34.11
C MET A 199 23.60 4.32 32.80
N GLU A 200 24.90 4.11 32.85
CA GLU A 200 25.77 4.08 31.67
C GLU A 200 25.41 2.93 30.73
N LEU A 201 25.08 1.75 31.29
CA LEU A 201 24.56 0.63 30.52
C LEU A 201 23.23 0.96 29.84
N ALA A 202 22.27 1.55 30.56
CA ALA A 202 20.97 1.94 29.99
C ALA A 202 21.10 2.98 28.85
N ILE A 203 22.03 3.93 29.00
CA ILE A 203 22.34 4.92 27.95
C ILE A 203 22.96 4.23 26.73
N THR A 204 23.86 3.27 26.94
CA THR A 204 24.50 2.50 25.87
C THR A 204 23.47 1.72 25.05
N GLU A 205 22.56 1.02 25.73
CA GLU A 205 21.46 0.28 25.08
C GLU A 205 20.54 1.19 24.27
N ALA A 206 20.24 2.38 24.80
CA ALA A 206 19.42 3.36 24.09
C ALA A 206 20.11 3.85 22.81
N ASN A 207 21.43 4.06 22.83
CA ASN A 207 22.18 4.43 21.63
C ASN A 207 22.24 3.30 20.60
N GLU A 208 22.43 2.05 21.03
CA GLU A 208 22.40 0.88 20.13
C GLU A 208 21.03 0.69 19.47
N ARG A 209 19.96 0.99 20.22
CA ARG A 209 18.59 0.98 19.71
C ARG A 209 18.37 2.03 18.63
N ILE A 210 18.78 3.28 18.87
CA ILE A 210 18.75 4.37 17.87
C ILE A 210 19.50 3.94 16.61
N LYS A 211 20.72 3.43 16.76
CA LYS A 211 21.56 2.99 15.64
C LYS A 211 20.88 1.89 14.82
N SER A 212 20.25 0.93 15.49
CA SER A 212 19.52 -0.16 14.82
C SER A 212 18.32 0.37 14.02
N LEU A 213 17.56 1.30 14.58
CA LEU A 213 16.42 1.93 13.93
C LEU A 213 16.84 2.76 12.70
N GLU A 214 17.88 3.58 12.83
CA GLU A 214 18.43 4.36 11.72
C GLU A 214 18.96 3.47 10.59
N ALA A 215 19.60 2.35 10.93
CA ALA A 215 20.03 1.37 9.95
C ALA A 215 18.85 0.77 9.17
N GLU A 216 17.75 0.42 9.84
CA GLU A 216 16.55 -0.08 9.15
C GLU A 216 15.91 0.98 8.25
N LYS A 217 15.79 2.22 8.76
CA LYS A 217 15.31 3.36 7.97
C LYS A 217 16.13 3.51 6.69
N LYS A 218 17.46 3.39 6.78
CA LYS A 218 18.35 3.46 5.63
C LYS A 218 18.07 2.33 4.63
N VAL A 219 17.93 1.08 5.08
CA VAL A 219 17.60 -0.05 4.20
C VAL A 219 16.26 0.14 3.49
N ILE A 220 15.26 0.68 4.19
CA ILE A 220 13.94 0.99 3.62
C ILE A 220 14.08 2.04 2.51
N PHE A 221 14.81 3.11 2.80
CA PHE A 221 15.06 4.19 1.86
C PHE A 221 15.84 3.70 0.62
N ASP A 222 16.95 2.99 0.82
CA ASP A 222 17.77 2.42 -0.26
C ASP A 222 16.96 1.47 -1.15
N SER A 223 16.04 0.69 -0.55
CA SER A 223 15.15 -0.20 -1.29
C SER A 223 14.15 0.57 -2.15
N LEU A 224 13.55 1.65 -1.62
CA LEU A 224 12.66 2.52 -2.39
C LEU A 224 13.39 3.23 -3.53
N MET A 225 14.65 3.61 -3.32
CA MET A 225 15.52 4.16 -4.37
C MET A 225 15.83 3.13 -5.44
N THR A 226 16.13 1.89 -5.06
CA THR A 226 16.33 0.76 -6.00
C THR A 226 15.08 0.54 -6.85
N PHE A 227 13.90 0.50 -6.23
CA PHE A 227 12.64 0.32 -6.97
C PHE A 227 12.38 1.50 -7.92
N THR A 228 12.59 2.73 -7.45
CA THR A 228 12.33 3.94 -8.23
C THR A 228 13.29 4.03 -9.41
N GLY A 229 14.58 3.77 -9.20
CA GLY A 229 15.56 3.75 -10.27
C GLY A 229 15.28 2.66 -11.30
N PHE A 230 14.87 1.46 -10.86
CA PHE A 230 14.46 0.39 -11.79
C PHE A 230 13.28 0.81 -12.65
N LEU A 231 12.28 1.51 -12.07
CA LEU A 231 11.16 2.05 -12.85
C LEU A 231 11.61 3.11 -13.84
N LEU A 232 12.47 4.06 -13.44
CA LEU A 232 12.96 5.12 -14.33
C LEU A 232 13.75 4.54 -15.52
N GLN A 233 14.50 3.46 -15.30
CA GLN A 233 15.28 2.79 -16.34
C GLN A 233 14.44 1.99 -17.34
N ASN A 234 13.31 1.43 -16.89
CA ASN A 234 12.58 0.43 -17.66
C ASN A 234 11.13 0.85 -18.02
N SER A 235 10.63 1.97 -17.48
CA SER A 235 9.31 2.50 -17.80
C SER A 235 9.35 3.42 -19.01
N ILE A 236 8.45 3.20 -19.97
CA ILE A 236 8.25 4.06 -21.16
C ILE A 236 7.62 5.40 -20.77
N LEU A 237 6.94 5.48 -19.62
CA LEU A 237 6.32 6.70 -19.10
C LEU A 237 7.00 7.11 -17.80
N VAL A 238 7.36 8.39 -17.69
CA VAL A 238 7.69 9.05 -16.42
C VAL A 238 6.39 9.12 -15.62
N GLN A 239 6.05 8.03 -14.92
CA GLN A 239 4.86 8.04 -14.09
C GLN A 239 5.20 8.73 -12.78
N ASN A 240 4.39 9.73 -12.42
CA ASN A 240 4.35 10.26 -11.07
C ASN A 240 4.13 9.07 -10.12
N ASN A 241 5.19 8.68 -9.41
CA ASN A 241 5.24 7.44 -8.63
C ASN A 241 4.50 7.56 -7.29
N GLY A 242 3.82 8.68 -7.03
CA GLY A 242 3.00 8.91 -5.83
C GLY A 242 3.80 8.98 -4.53
N VAL A 243 5.13 8.77 -4.58
CA VAL A 243 6.00 8.76 -3.40
C VAL A 243 6.13 10.16 -2.84
N LEU A 244 6.50 11.11 -3.70
CA LEU A 244 6.62 12.52 -3.32
C LEU A 244 5.26 13.07 -2.87
N ASP A 245 4.18 12.71 -3.56
CA ASP A 245 2.82 13.11 -3.19
C ASP A 245 2.45 12.62 -1.77
N TYR A 246 2.82 11.38 -1.42
CA TYR A 246 2.58 10.85 -0.08
C TYR A 246 3.47 11.51 0.99
N ILE A 247 4.75 11.73 0.68
CA ILE A 247 5.67 12.42 1.58
C ILE A 247 5.16 13.85 1.84
N ASP A 248 4.69 14.55 0.80
CA ASP A 248 4.11 15.89 0.91
C ASP A 248 2.84 15.89 1.75
N MET A 249 1.93 14.96 1.54
CA MET A 249 0.78 14.78 2.42
C MET A 249 1.19 14.54 3.88
N SER A 250 2.23 13.72 4.10
CA SER A 250 2.73 13.43 5.44
C SER A 250 3.36 14.67 6.09
N ILE A 251 4.08 15.49 5.32
CA ILE A 251 4.62 16.78 5.76
C ILE A 251 3.48 17.74 6.10
N GLU A 252 2.46 17.88 5.23
CA GLU A 252 1.27 18.73 5.48
C GLU A 252 0.59 18.32 6.80
N ASN A 253 0.34 17.02 7.00
CA ASN A 253 -0.29 16.51 8.22
C ASN A 253 0.55 16.78 9.47
N GLN A 254 1.86 16.52 9.42
CA GLN A 254 2.77 16.72 10.55
C GLN A 254 3.02 18.20 10.84
N ASP A 255 2.99 19.08 9.83
CA ASP A 255 3.10 20.53 10.03
C ASP A 255 1.90 21.07 10.81
N ARG A 256 0.70 20.59 10.51
CA ARG A 256 -0.52 20.93 11.27
C ARG A 256 -0.46 20.46 12.72
N ILE A 257 0.11 19.28 12.97
CA ILE A 257 0.36 18.78 14.34
C ILE A 257 1.40 19.67 15.01
N ALA A 258 2.50 19.94 14.34
CA ALA A 258 3.62 20.74 14.85
C ALA A 258 3.20 22.17 15.20
N GLN A 259 2.33 22.81 14.43
CA GLN A 259 1.77 24.13 14.74
C GLN A 259 1.00 24.14 16.08
N ARG A 260 0.39 23.02 16.47
CA ARG A 260 -0.34 22.90 17.74
C ARG A 260 0.56 22.48 18.89
N THR A 261 1.51 21.57 18.65
CA THR A 261 2.41 21.04 19.68
C THR A 261 3.72 21.80 19.80
N GLN A 262 3.96 22.79 18.93
CA GLN A 262 5.22 23.52 18.78
C GLN A 262 6.44 22.59 18.58
N ASN A 263 6.24 21.44 17.93
CA ASN A 263 7.28 20.43 17.73
C ASN A 263 7.48 20.11 16.24
N PHE A 264 8.45 20.78 15.62
CA PHE A 264 8.73 20.68 14.19
C PHE A 264 9.79 19.63 13.82
N ALA A 265 10.27 18.82 14.78
CA ALA A 265 11.34 17.85 14.53
C ALA A 265 10.96 16.81 13.45
N ILE A 266 9.73 16.29 13.50
CA ILE A 266 9.22 15.32 12.53
C ILE A 266 9.10 15.96 11.14
N VAL A 267 8.58 17.20 11.08
CA VAL A 267 8.44 17.97 9.84
C VAL A 267 9.80 18.19 9.19
N LYS A 268 10.81 18.59 9.97
CA LYS A 268 12.19 18.77 9.50
C LYS A 268 12.76 17.47 8.94
N SER A 269 12.65 16.36 9.68
CA SER A 269 13.12 15.03 9.27
C SER A 269 12.47 14.55 7.96
N LEU A 270 11.16 14.77 7.79
CA LEU A 270 10.44 14.42 6.57
C LEU A 270 10.86 15.29 5.37
N ARG A 271 11.09 16.60 5.57
CA ARG A 271 11.59 17.49 4.52
C ARG A 271 13.01 17.12 4.07
N GLU A 272 13.87 16.75 5.01
CA GLU A 272 15.23 16.26 4.73
C GLU A 272 15.19 14.98 3.87
N GLN A 273 14.34 14.01 4.24
CA GLN A 273 14.13 12.81 3.44
C GLN A 273 13.56 13.09 2.04
N LYS A 274 12.61 14.02 1.92
CA LYS A 274 12.09 14.43 0.62
C LYS A 274 13.23 14.95 -0.26
N ASN A 275 14.06 15.84 0.29
CA ASN A 275 15.17 16.44 -0.43
C ASN A 275 16.22 15.40 -0.83
N GLU A 276 16.55 14.47 0.06
CA GLU A 276 17.46 13.37 -0.23
C GLU A 276 16.91 12.46 -1.35
N PHE A 277 15.64 12.09 -1.27
CA PHE A 277 14.97 11.29 -2.31
C PHE A 277 14.99 11.99 -3.66
N MET A 278 14.66 13.29 -3.70
CA MET A 278 14.70 14.10 -4.92
C MET A 278 16.12 14.22 -5.50
N ALA A 279 17.12 14.46 -4.66
CA ALA A 279 18.51 14.56 -5.09
C ALA A 279 19.00 13.24 -5.71
N GLN A 280 18.70 12.10 -5.08
CA GLN A 280 19.09 10.81 -5.62
C GLN A 280 18.31 10.45 -6.90
N MET A 281 17.02 10.81 -7.00
CA MET A 281 16.28 10.66 -8.27
C MET A 281 16.93 11.45 -9.40
N GLN A 282 17.37 12.70 -9.15
CA GLN A 282 18.07 13.51 -10.16
C GLN A 282 19.38 12.89 -10.61
N ILE A 283 20.14 12.28 -9.69
CA ILE A 283 21.38 11.55 -10.02
C ILE A 283 21.07 10.38 -10.95
N ILE A 284 20.05 9.57 -10.62
CA ILE A 284 19.63 8.43 -11.43
C ILE A 284 19.14 8.88 -12.81
N GLU A 285 18.32 9.93 -12.87
CA GLU A 285 17.82 10.47 -14.15
C GLU A 285 18.95 10.99 -15.05
N LYS A 286 19.97 11.64 -14.48
CA LYS A 286 21.15 12.08 -15.25
C LYS A 286 21.95 10.90 -15.76
N ALA A 287 22.27 9.93 -14.91
CA ALA A 287 23.00 8.73 -15.31
C ALA A 287 22.29 7.94 -16.44
N ILE A 288 20.95 7.89 -16.40
CA ILE A 288 20.14 7.28 -17.48
C ILE A 288 20.25 8.07 -18.79
N LYS A 289 20.20 9.42 -18.73
CA LYS A 289 20.29 10.30 -19.90
C LYS A 289 21.67 10.30 -20.55
N ASP A 290 22.71 10.30 -19.73
CA ASP A 290 24.10 10.39 -20.18
C ASP A 290 24.62 9.05 -20.76
N GLY A 291 23.82 7.99 -20.69
CA GLY A 291 24.13 6.71 -21.34
C GLY A 291 25.31 5.98 -20.71
N GLU A 292 25.66 6.29 -19.45
CA GLU A 292 26.69 5.58 -18.67
C GLU A 292 26.29 4.12 -18.51
N SER A 293 26.73 3.33 -19.48
CA SER A 293 26.23 1.99 -19.76
C SER A 293 26.92 0.94 -18.90
N ASN A 294 26.08 0.08 -18.31
CA ASN A 294 26.35 -1.17 -17.61
C ASN A 294 26.77 -1.14 -16.13
N ALA A 295 27.48 -0.13 -15.62
CA ALA A 295 27.86 -0.12 -14.19
C ALA A 295 26.74 0.38 -13.24
N ALA A 296 25.78 1.16 -13.75
CA ALA A 296 24.70 1.79 -12.97
C ALA A 296 23.29 1.26 -13.30
N LYS A 297 23.17 0.20 -14.11
CA LYS A 297 21.87 -0.34 -14.52
C LYS A 297 21.33 -1.28 -13.43
N ILE A 298 20.22 -0.87 -12.82
CA ILE A 298 19.55 -1.65 -11.79
C ILE A 298 18.94 -2.89 -12.46
N THR A 299 19.35 -4.04 -11.99
CA THR A 299 18.96 -5.35 -12.50
C THR A 299 17.69 -5.85 -11.82
N PRO A 300 16.94 -6.77 -12.45
CA PRO A 300 15.80 -7.40 -11.78
C PRO A 300 16.17 -8.09 -10.45
N SER A 301 17.36 -8.66 -10.37
CA SER A 301 17.87 -9.32 -9.16
C SER A 301 18.08 -8.34 -8.02
N GLU A 302 18.57 -7.12 -8.29
CA GLU A 302 18.72 -6.08 -7.25
C GLU A 302 17.38 -5.65 -6.67
N VAL A 303 16.34 -5.55 -7.50
CA VAL A 303 14.96 -5.27 -7.03
C VAL A 303 14.45 -6.40 -6.13
N ILE A 304 14.70 -7.66 -6.50
CA ILE A 304 14.32 -8.82 -5.69
C ILE A 304 15.08 -8.81 -4.36
N ASN A 305 16.40 -8.60 -4.40
CA ASN A 305 17.26 -8.55 -3.22
C ASN A 305 16.86 -7.43 -2.26
N ALA A 306 16.55 -6.23 -2.79
CA ALA A 306 16.05 -5.12 -2.00
C ALA A 306 14.73 -5.48 -1.30
N ARG A 307 13.79 -6.11 -2.01
CA ARG A 307 12.54 -6.60 -1.40
C ARG A 307 12.80 -7.60 -0.27
N GLU A 308 13.70 -8.57 -0.49
CA GLU A 308 14.01 -9.56 0.55
C GLU A 308 14.74 -8.94 1.75
N ALA A 309 15.61 -7.95 1.52
CA ALA A 309 16.29 -7.24 2.59
C ALA A 309 15.28 -6.57 3.54
N LEU A 310 14.20 -5.99 2.99
CA LEU A 310 13.10 -5.42 3.79
C LEU A 310 12.42 -6.48 4.66
N CYS A 311 12.15 -7.68 4.12
CA CYS A 311 11.55 -8.77 4.87
C CYS A 311 12.45 -9.30 6.01
N ARG A 312 13.76 -9.13 5.89
CA ARG A 312 14.77 -9.60 6.88
C ARG A 312 15.09 -8.57 7.97
N LEU A 313 14.48 -7.39 7.94
CA LEU A 313 14.68 -6.37 8.98
C LEU A 313 14.23 -6.88 10.35
N LYS A 314 15.05 -6.63 11.38
CA LYS A 314 14.88 -7.18 12.73
C LYS A 314 13.69 -6.58 13.46
N ILE A 315 13.41 -5.30 13.23
CA ILE A 315 12.40 -4.51 13.93
C ILE A 315 11.14 -4.42 13.06
N ASN A 316 11.27 -3.94 11.82
CA ASN A 316 10.12 -3.66 10.96
C ASN A 316 9.84 -4.75 9.90
N GLY A 317 10.69 -5.77 9.77
CA GLY A 317 10.63 -6.70 8.63
C GLY A 317 9.34 -7.52 8.57
N GLN A 318 8.79 -7.91 9.72
CA GLN A 318 7.51 -8.63 9.76
C GLN A 318 6.33 -7.75 9.32
N ALA A 319 6.27 -6.51 9.81
CA ALA A 319 5.23 -5.56 9.41
C ALA A 319 5.28 -5.28 7.90
N LEU A 320 6.48 -5.05 7.35
CA LEU A 320 6.67 -4.84 5.91
C LEU A 320 6.32 -6.08 5.09
N THR A 321 6.64 -7.28 5.58
CA THR A 321 6.26 -8.55 4.94
C THR A 321 4.75 -8.68 4.85
N ASN A 322 4.03 -8.40 5.95
CA ASN A 322 2.57 -8.45 5.97
C ASN A 322 1.96 -7.49 4.94
N VAL A 323 2.48 -6.26 4.84
CA VAL A 323 2.05 -5.26 3.86
C VAL A 323 2.31 -5.73 2.42
N LEU A 324 3.48 -6.28 2.14
CA LEU A 324 3.87 -6.76 0.81
C LEU A 324 3.09 -8.01 0.35
N ASP A 325 2.81 -8.93 1.26
CA ASP A 325 2.06 -10.16 0.96
C ASP A 325 0.57 -9.90 0.79
N TRP A 326 0.02 -8.98 1.58
CA TRP A 326 -1.33 -8.49 1.38
C TRP A 326 -1.54 -7.91 -0.04
N GLY A 327 -0.54 -7.16 -0.53
CA GLY A 327 -0.55 -6.60 -1.89
C GLY A 327 -0.64 -7.69 -2.96
N LYS A 328 0.08 -8.80 -2.78
CA LYS A 328 0.03 -9.97 -3.67
C LYS A 328 -1.32 -10.68 -3.62
N GLN A 329 -1.91 -10.86 -2.45
CA GLN A 329 -3.17 -11.59 -2.29
C GLN A 329 -4.36 -10.85 -2.94
N ASN A 330 -4.45 -9.52 -2.77
CA ASN A 330 -5.51 -8.72 -3.40
C ASN A 330 -5.46 -8.77 -4.92
N GLN A 331 -4.25 -8.80 -5.48
CA GLN A 331 -3.99 -8.96 -6.90
C GLN A 331 -4.46 -10.31 -7.46
N MET A 332 -4.17 -11.40 -6.76
CA MET A 332 -4.60 -12.73 -7.18
C MET A 332 -6.14 -12.86 -7.15
N GLN A 333 -6.81 -12.20 -6.21
CA GLN A 333 -8.27 -12.14 -6.15
C GLN A 333 -8.86 -11.33 -7.32
N LEU A 334 -8.22 -10.25 -7.75
CA LEU A 334 -8.63 -9.46 -8.92
C LEU A 334 -8.49 -10.27 -10.23
N SER A 335 -7.34 -10.91 -10.45
CA SER A 335 -7.06 -11.74 -11.64
C SER A 335 -8.01 -12.94 -11.76
N LYS A 336 -8.32 -13.62 -10.64
CA LYS A 336 -9.31 -14.71 -10.59
C LYS A 336 -10.74 -14.25 -10.93
N ARG A 337 -11.07 -12.98 -10.66
CA ARG A 337 -12.40 -12.42 -10.94
C ARG A 337 -12.51 -11.92 -12.38
N GLU A 338 -11.43 -11.41 -12.96
CA GLU A 338 -11.35 -11.01 -14.38
C GLU A 338 -11.43 -12.22 -15.33
N THR A 339 -10.73 -13.31 -15.01
CA THR A 339 -10.84 -14.57 -15.76
C THR A 339 -12.26 -15.16 -15.70
N ARG A 340 -12.96 -15.02 -14.57
CA ARG A 340 -14.38 -15.41 -14.43
C ARG A 340 -15.32 -14.53 -15.28
N ILE A 341 -15.04 -13.24 -15.41
CA ILE A 341 -15.83 -12.31 -16.26
C ILE A 341 -15.56 -12.59 -17.75
N MET A 342 -14.31 -12.78 -18.15
CA MET A 342 -13.95 -13.12 -19.54
C MET A 342 -14.51 -14.49 -19.96
N GLY A 343 -14.53 -15.49 -19.06
CA GLY A 343 -15.23 -16.76 -19.31
C GLY A 343 -16.74 -16.60 -19.55
N GLY A 344 -17.37 -15.64 -18.89
CA GLY A 344 -18.77 -15.25 -19.13
C GLY A 344 -18.98 -14.61 -20.51
N TYR A 345 -18.10 -13.69 -20.91
CA TYR A 345 -18.17 -13.03 -22.23
C TYR A 345 -17.91 -13.98 -23.40
N VAL A 346 -16.99 -14.94 -23.28
CA VAL A 346 -16.73 -15.95 -24.31
C VAL A 346 -17.94 -16.88 -24.50
N SER A 347 -18.64 -17.24 -23.41
CA SER A 347 -19.87 -18.05 -23.49
C SER A 347 -21.07 -17.31 -24.11
N GLY A 348 -21.21 -16.00 -23.85
CA GLY A 348 -22.27 -15.15 -24.41
C GLY A 348 -22.06 -14.81 -25.88
N GLY A 349 -20.80 -14.56 -26.29
CA GLY A 349 -20.44 -14.27 -27.69
C GLY A 349 -20.65 -15.46 -28.62
N TRP A 350 -20.27 -16.66 -28.20
CA TRP A 350 -20.50 -17.90 -28.97
C TRP A 350 -21.98 -18.24 -29.14
N SER A 351 -22.79 -17.94 -28.12
CA SER A 351 -24.24 -18.16 -28.14
C SER A 351 -24.96 -17.24 -29.14
N ASN A 352 -24.52 -15.98 -29.22
CA ASN A 352 -25.07 -15.00 -30.15
C ASN A 352 -24.59 -15.20 -31.60
N ALA A 353 -23.32 -15.59 -31.80
CA ALA A 353 -22.80 -15.96 -33.11
C ALA A 353 -23.52 -17.18 -33.70
N LYS A 354 -23.81 -18.22 -32.89
CA LYS A 354 -24.61 -19.38 -33.32
C LYS A 354 -26.04 -19.01 -33.71
N LYS A 355 -26.69 -18.08 -32.99
CA LYS A 355 -28.03 -17.57 -33.34
C LYS A 355 -28.02 -16.80 -34.66
N TYR A 356 -27.01 -15.96 -34.90
CA TYR A 356 -26.89 -15.17 -36.12
C TYR A 356 -26.63 -16.03 -37.36
N VAL A 357 -25.73 -17.02 -37.25
CA VAL A 357 -25.44 -17.96 -38.35
C VAL A 357 -26.65 -18.85 -38.68
N ARG A 358 -27.37 -19.34 -37.67
CA ARG A 358 -28.59 -20.15 -37.88
C ARG A 358 -29.72 -19.36 -38.57
N LYS A 359 -29.88 -18.08 -38.24
CA LYS A 359 -30.85 -17.19 -38.88
C LYS A 359 -30.51 -16.91 -40.34
N LYS A 360 -29.22 -16.81 -40.69
CA LYS A 360 -28.76 -16.64 -42.08
C LYS A 360 -28.85 -17.91 -42.93
N LEU A 361 -28.77 -19.10 -42.32
CA LEU A 361 -28.80 -20.39 -43.02
C LEU A 361 -30.21 -21.04 -43.10
N GLY A 362 -31.26 -20.38 -42.63
CA GLY A 362 -32.64 -20.86 -42.78
C GLY A 362 -33.00 -22.12 -41.97
N ILE A 363 -32.18 -22.50 -41.00
CA ILE A 363 -32.37 -23.73 -40.21
C ILE A 363 -33.45 -23.47 -39.14
N ARG A 364 -34.67 -24.00 -39.32
CA ARG A 364 -35.74 -23.95 -38.30
C ARG A 364 -35.41 -24.89 -37.14
N GLN A 365 -35.66 -24.43 -35.90
CA GLN A 365 -35.57 -25.28 -34.72
C GLN A 365 -36.71 -26.31 -34.72
N PRO A 366 -36.47 -27.57 -34.31
CA PRO A 366 -37.56 -28.43 -33.90
C PRO A 366 -38.23 -27.86 -32.63
N PRO A 367 -39.54 -28.06 -32.43
CA PRO A 367 -40.26 -27.49 -31.31
C PRO A 367 -39.66 -27.97 -29.99
N THR A 368 -39.36 -27.02 -29.11
CA THR A 368 -38.94 -27.28 -27.74
C THR A 368 -40.04 -28.06 -27.01
N GLN A 369 -39.73 -29.27 -26.55
CA GLN A 369 -40.56 -29.95 -25.56
C GLN A 369 -40.66 -29.04 -24.34
N THR A 370 -41.89 -28.71 -23.95
CA THR A 370 -42.20 -28.00 -22.72
C THR A 370 -41.67 -28.81 -21.53
N PRO A 371 -40.98 -28.18 -20.56
CA PRO A 371 -40.62 -28.87 -19.33
C PRO A 371 -41.89 -29.27 -18.58
N ARG A 372 -41.96 -30.52 -18.12
CA ARG A 372 -43.01 -30.99 -17.21
C ARG A 372 -43.05 -30.10 -15.94
N PRO A 373 -44.23 -29.79 -15.39
CA PRO A 373 -44.32 -29.11 -14.11
C PRO A 373 -43.75 -30.00 -13.00
N TYR A 374 -42.84 -29.42 -12.21
CA TYR A 374 -42.24 -30.04 -11.03
C TYR A 374 -43.27 -29.97 -9.89
N TYR A 375 -43.76 -31.12 -9.42
CA TYR A 375 -44.56 -31.21 -8.20
C TYR A 375 -43.66 -30.99 -6.98
N PRO A 376 -44.03 -30.14 -6.00
CA PRO A 376 -43.30 -30.00 -4.76
C PRO A 376 -43.70 -31.12 -3.80
N SER A 377 -42.77 -32.04 -3.51
CA SER A 377 -42.94 -33.03 -2.46
C SER A 377 -42.73 -32.39 -1.08
N THR A 378 -43.85 -32.23 -0.39
CA THR A 378 -44.06 -32.38 1.07
C THR A 378 -43.26 -31.51 2.04
N GLN A 379 -44.03 -30.56 2.57
CA GLN A 379 -43.92 -29.92 3.87
C GLN A 379 -43.58 -30.91 5.01
N THR A 380 -42.64 -30.53 5.85
CA THR A 380 -42.68 -30.88 7.28
C THR A 380 -42.85 -29.57 8.06
N LEU A 381 -44.07 -29.40 8.59
CA LEU A 381 -44.43 -28.34 9.52
C LEU A 381 -43.84 -28.60 10.93
N PRO A 382 -43.70 -27.55 11.76
CA PRO A 382 -43.00 -27.58 13.05
C PRO A 382 -43.95 -27.84 14.23
N LEU A 383 -43.40 -28.32 15.35
CA LEU A 383 -44.05 -28.42 16.67
C LEU A 383 -42.99 -28.25 17.79
N PRO A 384 -43.34 -27.90 19.04
CA PRO A 384 -43.30 -26.52 19.52
C PRO A 384 -42.45 -26.29 20.80
N HIS A 385 -42.25 -25.01 21.12
CA HIS A 385 -41.93 -24.39 22.42
C HIS A 385 -41.26 -25.19 23.55
N SER A 386 -40.10 -24.68 23.99
CA SER A 386 -39.81 -24.51 25.43
C SER A 386 -39.07 -23.20 25.67
N ARG A 387 -39.75 -22.28 26.40
CA ARG A 387 -39.18 -21.07 27.00
C ARG A 387 -38.33 -21.47 28.20
N THR A 388 -37.14 -20.90 28.34
CA THR A 388 -36.48 -20.68 29.65
C THR A 388 -35.55 -19.47 29.58
N PRO A 389 -35.30 -18.80 30.72
CA PRO A 389 -35.23 -17.35 30.81
C PRO A 389 -33.81 -16.75 30.70
N ALA A 390 -33.78 -15.45 30.40
CA ALA A 390 -32.58 -14.62 30.38
C ALA A 390 -31.96 -14.46 31.78
N PRO A 391 -30.61 -14.43 31.89
CA PRO A 391 -29.93 -14.07 33.12
C PRO A 391 -29.93 -12.55 33.37
N PRO A 392 -29.94 -12.09 34.63
CA PRO A 392 -30.10 -10.69 35.02
C PRO A 392 -28.82 -9.85 34.84
N PRO A 393 -28.95 -8.50 34.82
CA PRO A 393 -27.83 -7.58 34.65
C PRO A 393 -27.00 -7.44 35.93
N ASN A 394 -25.68 -7.63 35.84
CA ASN A 394 -24.76 -7.24 36.90
C ASN A 394 -24.55 -5.73 36.87
N HIS A 395 -25.19 -5.05 37.82
CA HIS A 395 -24.71 -3.79 38.36
C HIS A 395 -23.42 -4.05 39.13
N MET A 396 -22.37 -3.28 38.84
CA MET A 396 -21.26 -3.12 39.77
C MET A 396 -20.98 -1.63 39.97
N VAL A 397 -21.24 -1.22 41.21
CA VAL A 397 -20.91 0.05 41.84
C VAL A 397 -19.46 -0.01 42.28
N ILE A 398 -18.70 1.06 42.04
CA ILE A 398 -17.42 1.40 42.68
C ILE A 398 -17.46 2.93 42.81
N VAL A 399 -17.86 3.51 43.95
CA VAL A 399 -17.06 3.88 45.15
C VAL A 399 -15.70 4.47 44.81
#